data_AF-A0AAD5NIX8-F1
#
_entry.id   AF-A0AAD5NIX8-F1
#
_cell.length_a   1.000
_cell.length_b   1.000
_cell.length_c   1.000
_cell.angle_alpha   90.00
_cell.angle_beta   90.00
_cell.angle_gamma   90.00
#
_symmetry.space_group_name_H-M   'P 1'
#
loop_
_entity.id
_entity.type
_entity.pdbx_description
1 polymer ?
#
loop_
_entity_poly.entity_id
_entity_poly.type
_entity_poly.pdbx_seq_one_letter_code
_entity_poly.pdbx_strand_id
1 'polypeptide(L)'
;MEELLELPKLHNNALFDAVEELKIKLPEFKYLIFDYYNLVYDRVKHPFKYGFEVSNTACCGSGAYRGIDCGIGGYELCSDPNEYLYFDGNHLIERELLWSGGKNVTTPLNMKQLIALEPHHEEIVKFSDHAMKSSK
;
A
#
# COMPACT_ATOMS: atom_id res chain seq x y z
N MET A 1 -0.64 20.15 5.42
CA MET A 1 -0.27 18.74 5.14
C MET A 1 -0.02 17.99 6.44
N GLU A 2 0.83 18.50 7.35
CA GLU A 2 1.05 17.85 8.66
C GLU A 2 -0.22 17.74 9.52
N GLU A 3 -1.09 18.75 9.54
CA GLU A 3 -2.36 18.68 10.28
C GLU A 3 -3.28 17.54 9.81
N LEU A 4 -3.25 17.17 8.53
CA LEU A 4 -4.06 16.06 7.99
C LEU A 4 -3.52 14.68 8.39
N LEU A 5 -2.32 14.61 8.97
CA LEU A 5 -1.68 13.36 9.35
C LEU A 5 -1.93 12.97 10.81
N GLU A 6 -2.54 13.83 11.62
CA GLU A 6 -2.79 13.54 13.03
C GLU A 6 -3.81 12.42 13.25
N LEU A 7 -4.93 12.45 12.50
CA LEU A 7 -5.94 11.39 12.58
C LEU A 7 -5.41 10.01 12.16
N PRO A 8 -4.69 9.86 11.02
CA PRO A 8 -4.04 8.60 10.69
C PRO A 8 -3.04 8.09 11.74
N LYS A 9 -2.23 8.96 12.35
CA LYS A 9 -1.31 8.56 13.42
C LYS A 9 -2.06 8.01 14.63
N LEU A 10 -3.10 8.71 15.09
CA LEU A 10 -3.94 8.26 16.20
C LEU A 10 -4.62 6.93 15.89
N HIS A 11 -5.16 6.78 14.69
CA HIS A 11 -5.74 5.53 14.23
C HIS A 11 -4.74 4.38 14.25
N ASN A 12 -3.53 4.58 13.72
CA ASN A 12 -2.50 3.55 13.66
C ASN A 12 -2.01 3.12 15.04
N ASN A 13 -1.89 4.06 15.98
CA ASN A 13 -1.56 3.74 17.38
C ASN A 13 -2.67 2.89 18.01
N ALA A 14 -3.93 3.30 17.88
CA ALA A 14 -5.06 2.56 18.42
C ALA A 14 -5.22 1.17 17.76
N LEU A 15 -4.92 1.05 16.47
CA LEU A 15 -4.90 -0.23 15.76
C LEU A 15 -3.83 -1.17 16.34
N PHE A 16 -2.63 -0.67 16.61
CA PHE A 16 -1.56 -1.46 17.20
C PHE A 16 -1.94 -1.97 18.59
N ASP A 17 -2.49 -1.10 19.44
CA ASP A 17 -2.95 -1.48 20.78
C ASP A 17 -4.04 -2.56 20.73
N ALA A 18 -5.02 -2.39 19.84
CA ALA A 18 -6.09 -3.37 19.64
C ALA A 18 -5.57 -4.73 19.16
N VAL A 19 -4.59 -4.74 18.27
CA VAL A 19 -3.97 -5.98 17.76
C VAL A 19 -3.19 -6.71 18.85
N GLU A 20 -2.43 -5.99 19.69
CA GLU A 20 -1.73 -6.62 20.81
C GLU A 20 -2.71 -7.17 21.86
N GLU A 21 -3.83 -6.49 22.12
CA GLU A 21 -4.90 -7.04 22.96
C GLU A 21 -5.50 -8.33 22.37
N LEU A 22 -5.80 -8.35 21.08
CA LEU A 22 -6.37 -9.52 20.41
C LEU A 22 -5.43 -10.72 20.47
N LYS A 23 -4.13 -10.48 20.25
CA LYS A 23 -3.08 -11.50 20.36
C LYS A 23 -3.01 -12.12 21.75
N ILE A 24 -3.23 -11.35 22.82
CA ILE A 24 -3.29 -11.87 24.19
C ILE A 24 -4.57 -12.70 24.40
N LYS A 25 -5.71 -12.22 23.89
CA LYS A 25 -7.02 -12.83 24.10
C LYS A 25 -7.24 -14.09 23.25
N LEU A 26 -6.56 -14.20 22.10
CA LEU A 26 -6.80 -15.23 21.09
C LEU A 26 -5.46 -15.90 20.70
N PRO A 27 -5.09 -17.03 21.31
CA PRO A 27 -3.79 -17.69 21.10
C PRO A 27 -3.50 -18.10 19.65
N GLU A 28 -4.53 -18.29 18.83
CA GLU A 28 -4.41 -18.65 17.41
C GLU A 28 -4.62 -17.46 16.45
N PHE A 29 -4.69 -16.24 16.98
CA PHE A 29 -4.87 -15.04 16.16
C PHE A 29 -3.64 -14.77 15.29
N LYS A 30 -3.83 -14.96 13.99
CA LYS A 30 -2.85 -14.65 12.95
C LYS A 30 -3.18 -13.27 12.38
N TYR A 31 -2.18 -12.42 12.24
CA TYR A 31 -2.37 -11.06 11.74
C TYR A 31 -1.17 -10.58 10.93
N LEU A 32 -1.40 -9.51 10.18
CA LEU A 32 -0.37 -8.64 9.67
C LEU A 32 -0.82 -7.19 9.84
N ILE A 33 0.14 -6.31 10.04
CA ILE A 33 0.00 -4.86 9.95
C ILE A 33 0.88 -4.43 8.79
N PHE A 34 0.29 -3.73 7.83
CA PHE A 34 1.02 -3.05 6.77
C PHE A 34 1.21 -1.60 7.18
N ASP A 35 2.46 -1.18 7.39
CA ASP A 35 2.82 0.19 7.77
C ASP A 35 2.72 1.13 6.55
N TYR A 36 1.49 1.24 6.06
CA TYR A 36 1.14 2.02 4.88
C TYR A 36 1.46 3.50 5.09
N TYR A 37 1.25 4.00 6.31
CA TYR A 37 1.48 5.40 6.65
C TYR A 37 2.94 5.80 6.47
N ASN A 38 3.88 5.10 7.10
CA ASN A 38 5.30 5.45 6.98
C ASN A 38 5.82 5.14 5.57
N LEU A 39 5.33 4.08 4.94
CA LEU A 39 5.67 3.70 3.57
C LEU A 39 5.35 4.82 2.57
N VAL A 40 4.13 5.37 2.62
CA VAL A 40 3.69 6.45 1.73
C VAL A 40 4.38 7.75 2.10
N TYR A 41 4.48 8.06 3.40
CA TYR A 41 5.11 9.30 3.86
C TYR A 41 6.56 9.42 3.36
N ASP A 42 7.36 8.36 3.49
CA ASP A 42 8.76 8.38 3.03
C ASP A 42 8.87 8.48 1.50
N ARG A 43 7.95 7.84 0.74
CA ARG A 43 7.93 7.92 -0.72
C ARG A 43 7.50 9.29 -1.24
N VAL A 44 6.55 9.93 -0.59
CA VAL A 44 6.14 11.30 -0.93
C VAL A 44 7.29 12.26 -0.68
N LYS A 45 8.02 12.11 0.43
CA LYS A 45 9.15 12.97 0.80
C LYS A 45 10.42 12.69 -0.02
N HIS A 46 10.65 11.44 -0.40
CA HIS A 46 11.88 11.00 -1.08
C HIS A 46 11.59 10.13 -2.32
N PRO A 47 10.83 10.61 -3.32
CA PRO A 47 10.38 9.77 -4.44
C PRO A 47 11.52 9.17 -5.26
N PHE A 48 12.57 9.94 -5.52
CA PHE A 48 13.73 9.50 -6.30
C PHE A 48 14.48 8.31 -5.67
N LYS A 49 14.45 8.18 -4.34
CA LYS A 49 15.04 7.03 -3.63
C LYS A 49 14.36 5.71 -4.03
N TYR A 50 13.11 5.78 -4.46
CA TYR A 50 12.26 4.66 -4.82
C TYR A 50 12.01 4.55 -6.32
N GLY A 51 12.69 5.36 -7.15
CA GLY A 51 12.57 5.33 -8.61
C GLY A 51 11.40 6.15 -9.18
N PHE A 52 10.70 6.93 -8.35
CA PHE A 52 9.65 7.85 -8.82
C PHE A 52 10.22 9.24 -9.10
N GLU A 53 9.70 9.89 -10.13
CA GLU A 53 9.96 11.29 -10.45
C GLU A 53 8.89 12.21 -9.88
N VAL A 54 7.63 11.74 -9.81
CA VAL A 54 6.47 12.54 -9.40
C VAL A 54 5.71 11.88 -8.26
N SER A 55 5.62 12.56 -7.11
CA SER A 55 4.89 12.06 -5.93
C SER A 55 3.70 12.90 -5.47
N ASN A 56 3.49 14.07 -6.08
CA ASN A 56 2.47 15.03 -5.66
C ASN A 56 1.31 15.17 -6.65
N THR A 57 1.37 14.48 -7.79
CA THR A 57 0.36 14.51 -8.87
C THR A 57 0.15 13.08 -9.32
N ALA A 58 -1.09 12.68 -9.62
CA ALA A 58 -1.38 11.34 -10.12
C ALA A 58 -1.08 11.19 -11.62
N CYS A 59 -0.82 9.96 -12.07
CA CYS A 59 -0.65 9.66 -13.48
C CYS A 59 -1.94 9.90 -14.28
N CYS A 60 -3.09 9.49 -13.72
CA CYS A 60 -4.40 9.52 -14.35
C CYS A 60 -5.39 10.36 -13.54
N GLY A 61 -6.06 11.30 -14.20
CA GLY A 61 -7.16 12.07 -13.63
C GLY A 61 -7.22 13.51 -14.11
N SER A 62 -7.99 14.33 -13.40
CA SER A 62 -8.23 15.75 -13.70
C SER A 62 -8.21 16.59 -12.42
N GLY A 63 -8.34 17.91 -12.56
CA GLY A 63 -8.38 18.84 -11.42
C GLY A 63 -7.04 18.99 -10.69
N ALA A 64 -7.11 19.44 -9.43
CA ALA A 64 -5.91 19.62 -8.61
C ALA A 64 -5.19 18.28 -8.40
N TYR A 65 -3.89 18.26 -8.67
CA TYR A 65 -3.03 17.07 -8.54
C TYR A 65 -3.48 15.85 -9.37
N ARG A 66 -4.36 16.04 -10.37
CA ARG A 66 -5.02 14.96 -11.12
C ARG A 66 -5.73 13.94 -10.23
N GLY A 67 -6.24 14.37 -9.07
CA GLY A 67 -6.76 13.47 -8.04
C GLY A 67 -8.17 12.92 -8.28
N ILE A 68 -8.87 13.35 -9.33
CA ILE A 68 -10.28 12.98 -9.57
C ILE A 68 -10.51 12.52 -11.01
N ASP A 69 -11.66 11.87 -11.25
CA ASP A 69 -12.18 11.53 -12.57
C ASP A 69 -11.27 10.68 -13.49
N CYS A 70 -10.30 9.94 -12.94
CA CYS A 70 -9.56 8.97 -13.75
C CYS A 70 -10.52 7.96 -14.40
N GLY A 71 -10.50 7.85 -15.73
CA GLY A 71 -11.40 6.98 -16.48
C GLY A 71 -12.84 7.50 -16.62
N ILE A 72 -13.15 8.70 -16.10
CA ILE A 72 -14.48 9.32 -16.18
C ILE A 72 -14.37 10.67 -16.87
N GLY A 73 -15.11 10.89 -17.95
CA GLY A 73 -15.13 12.18 -18.63
C GLY A 73 -13.78 12.58 -19.23
N GLY A 74 -13.43 13.87 -19.15
CA GLY A 74 -12.15 14.40 -19.62
C GLY A 74 -11.07 14.24 -18.55
N TYR A 75 -10.18 13.27 -18.72
CA TYR A 75 -9.03 13.03 -17.86
C TYR A 75 -7.73 13.09 -18.65
N GLU A 76 -6.64 13.36 -17.94
CA GLU A 76 -5.29 13.23 -18.46
C GLU A 76 -4.70 11.90 -18.02
N LEU A 77 -3.85 11.31 -18.86
CA LEU A 77 -3.07 10.12 -18.56
C LEU A 77 -1.60 10.41 -18.84
N CYS A 78 -0.73 10.05 -17.91
CA CYS A 78 0.72 10.21 -18.05
C CYS A 78 1.30 9.26 -19.12
N SER A 79 2.49 9.57 -19.62
CA SER A 79 3.17 8.74 -20.63
C SER A 79 3.75 7.46 -20.05
N ASP A 80 4.32 7.53 -18.84
CA ASP A 80 4.87 6.38 -18.13
C ASP A 80 4.35 6.37 -16.68
N PRO A 81 3.45 5.43 -16.32
CA PRO A 81 2.99 5.27 -14.94
C PRO A 81 4.14 5.04 -13.95
N ASN A 82 5.24 4.39 -14.35
CA ASN A 82 6.32 4.04 -13.43
C ASN A 82 7.08 5.24 -12.85
N GLU A 83 6.99 6.41 -13.49
CA GLU A 83 7.56 7.66 -12.98
C GLU A 83 6.73 8.26 -11.84
N TYR A 84 5.48 7.82 -11.65
CA TYR A 84 4.53 8.38 -10.71
C TYR A 84 4.36 7.49 -9.48
N LEU A 85 4.23 8.08 -8.30
CA LEU A 85 3.88 7.32 -7.08
C LEU A 85 2.41 6.86 -7.09
N TYR A 86 1.54 7.69 -7.63
CA TYR A 86 0.09 7.52 -7.66
C TYR A 86 -0.39 7.26 -9.09
N PHE A 87 -1.14 6.17 -9.29
CA PHE A 87 -1.82 5.92 -10.56
C PHE A 87 -2.99 6.89 -10.73
N ASP A 88 -3.85 7.00 -9.72
CA ASP A 88 -4.94 7.96 -9.63
C ASP A 88 -4.94 8.60 -8.23
N GLY A 89 -5.93 9.45 -7.91
CA GLY A 89 -6.00 10.12 -6.61
C GLY A 89 -6.14 9.19 -5.38
N ASN A 90 -6.39 7.90 -5.56
CA ASN A 90 -6.63 6.93 -4.49
C ASN A 90 -5.61 5.78 -4.47
N HIS A 91 -5.09 5.38 -5.62
CA HIS A 91 -4.32 4.15 -5.77
C HIS A 91 -2.84 4.42 -6.04
N LEU A 92 -1.96 3.83 -5.22
CA LEU A 92 -0.53 3.72 -5.52
C LEU A 92 -0.27 2.72 -6.64
N ILE A 93 0.89 2.86 -7.28
CA ILE A 93 1.36 1.91 -8.30
C ILE A 93 1.96 0.65 -7.67
N GLU A 94 2.58 0.74 -6.48
CA GLU A 94 3.24 -0.40 -5.82
C GLU A 94 2.28 -1.25 -4.97
N ARG A 95 1.87 -2.42 -5.48
CA ARG A 95 1.08 -3.43 -4.75
C ARG A 95 1.91 -4.58 -4.17
N GLU A 96 3.16 -4.74 -4.60
CA GLU A 96 4.04 -5.86 -4.23
C GLU A 96 4.45 -5.86 -2.75
N LEU A 97 4.48 -4.68 -2.10
CA LEU A 97 5.02 -4.54 -0.74
C LEU A 97 4.09 -5.12 0.34
N LEU A 98 2.78 -5.08 0.15
CA LEU A 98 1.85 -5.80 1.03
C LEU A 98 2.02 -7.32 0.86
N TRP A 99 2.22 -7.77 -0.39
CA TRP A 99 2.32 -9.18 -0.73
C TRP A 99 3.58 -9.83 -0.15
N SER A 100 4.74 -9.26 -0.44
CA SER A 100 6.06 -9.86 -0.15
C SER A 100 7.06 -8.87 0.45
N GLY A 101 6.59 -7.76 1.03
CA GLY A 101 7.45 -6.78 1.69
C GLY A 101 8.22 -7.34 2.89
N GLY A 102 9.27 -6.61 3.27
CA GLY A 102 10.08 -6.91 4.44
C GLY A 102 9.46 -6.44 5.75
N LYS A 103 10.12 -6.75 6.88
CA LYS A 103 9.67 -6.37 8.23
C LYS A 103 9.58 -4.86 8.47
N ASN A 104 10.22 -4.07 7.61
CA ASN A 104 10.19 -2.62 7.63
C ASN A 104 8.89 -2.03 7.06
N VAL A 105 8.08 -2.83 6.36
CA VAL A 105 6.80 -2.39 5.77
C VAL A 105 5.63 -3.24 6.24
N THR A 106 5.86 -4.50 6.63
CA THR A 106 4.82 -5.41 7.15
C THR A 106 5.29 -6.10 8.43
N THR A 107 4.40 -6.30 9.41
CA THR A 107 4.75 -7.01 10.66
C THR A 107 3.56 -7.79 11.24
N PRO A 108 3.74 -8.95 11.88
CA PRO A 108 4.96 -9.75 11.93
C PRO A 108 5.25 -10.50 10.62
N LEU A 109 4.25 -10.61 9.76
CA LEU A 109 4.27 -11.32 8.48
C LEU A 109 3.91 -10.37 7.34
N ASN A 110 4.31 -10.72 6.12
CA ASN A 110 3.68 -10.19 4.91
C ASN A 110 2.47 -11.05 4.50
N MET A 111 1.67 -10.58 3.54
CA MET A 111 0.44 -11.27 3.15
C MET A 111 0.69 -12.68 2.63
N LYS A 112 1.77 -12.89 1.85
CA LYS A 112 2.15 -14.22 1.35
C LYS A 112 2.41 -15.19 2.50
N GLN A 113 3.17 -14.75 3.51
CA GLN A 113 3.45 -15.56 4.70
C GLN A 113 2.20 -15.84 5.52
N LEU A 114 1.32 -14.85 5.68
CA LEU A 114 0.07 -15.02 6.43
C LEU A 114 -0.84 -16.06 5.76
N ILE A 115 -1.04 -15.96 4.44
CA ILE A 115 -1.86 -16.91 3.67
C ILE A 115 -1.24 -18.31 3.69
N ALA A 116 0.09 -18.42 3.69
CA ALA A 116 0.77 -19.71 3.78
C ALA A 116 0.55 -20.44 5.12
N LEU A 117 -0.04 -19.79 6.13
CA LEU A 117 -0.46 -20.43 7.38
C LEU A 117 -1.78 -21.19 7.26
N GLU A 118 -2.51 -21.04 6.16
CA GLU A 118 -3.79 -21.71 5.92
C GLU A 118 -3.60 -22.98 5.06
N PRO A 119 -4.43 -24.02 5.26
CA PRO A 119 -4.47 -25.17 4.37
C PRO A 119 -4.88 -24.77 2.95
N HIS A 120 -4.41 -25.52 1.94
CA HIS A 120 -4.77 -25.33 0.52
C HIS A 120 -4.41 -23.94 -0.04
N HIS A 121 -3.39 -23.29 0.51
CA HIS A 121 -2.97 -21.94 0.11
C HIS A 121 -2.21 -21.91 -1.22
N GLU A 122 -1.74 -23.04 -1.75
CA GLU A 122 -0.78 -23.07 -2.86
C GLU A 122 -1.33 -22.41 -4.12
N GLU A 123 -2.61 -22.62 -4.43
CA GLU A 123 -3.26 -22.00 -5.59
C GLU A 123 -3.40 -20.48 -5.44
N ILE A 124 -3.78 -20.02 -4.24
CA ILE A 124 -3.91 -18.60 -3.93
C ILE A 124 -2.54 -17.92 -4.05
N VAL A 125 -1.51 -18.51 -3.44
CA VAL A 125 -0.14 -17.98 -3.51
C VAL A 125 0.36 -17.95 -4.95
N LYS A 126 0.12 -19.01 -5.73
CA LYS A 126 0.53 -19.08 -7.14
C LYS A 126 -0.18 -18.04 -8.00
N PHE A 127 -1.49 -17.87 -7.82
CA PHE A 127 -2.27 -16.85 -8.52
C PHE A 127 -1.77 -15.44 -8.17
N SER A 128 -1.60 -15.14 -6.88
CA SER A 128 -1.12 -13.84 -6.44
C SER A 128 0.31 -13.54 -6.89
N ASP A 129 1.22 -14.52 -6.84
CA ASP A 129 2.59 -14.36 -7.38
C ASP A 129 2.58 -14.05 -8.89
N HIS A 130 1.65 -14.65 -9.64
CA HIS A 130 1.48 -14.34 -11.06
C HIS A 130 0.91 -12.92 -11.25
N ALA A 131 -0.14 -12.56 -10.52
CA ALA A 131 -0.76 -11.23 -10.61
C ALA A 131 0.21 -10.09 -10.28
N MET A 132 1.08 -10.27 -9.27
CA MET A 132 2.09 -9.26 -8.92
C MET A 132 3.13 -9.06 -10.03
N LYS A 133 3.59 -10.13 -10.68
CA LYS A 133 4.54 -10.06 -11.80
C LYS A 133 3.95 -9.42 -13.06
N SER A 134 2.67 -9.62 -13.31
CA SER A 134 1.96 -9.08 -14.48
C SER A 134 1.52 -7.62 -14.31
N SER A 135 1.77 -7.01 -13.15
CA SER A 135 1.38 -5.63 -12.82
C SER A 135 2.52 -4.61 -13.01
N LYS A 136 3.63 -5.00 -13.66
CA LYS A 136 4.73 -4.12 -14.07
C LYS A 136 4.63 -3.77 -15.54
#